data_AF-A0A2V8VLF1-F1
#
_entry.id   AF-A0A2V8VLF1-F1
#
_cell.length_a   1.000
_cell.length_b   1.000
_cell.length_c   1.000
_cell.angle_alpha   90.00
_cell.angle_beta   90.00
_cell.angle_gamma   90.00
#
_symmetry.space_group_name_H-M   'P 1'
#
loop_
_entity.id
_entity.type
_entity.pdbx_description
1 polymer ?
#
loop_
_entity_poly.entity_id
_entity_poly.type
_entity_poly.pdbx_seq_one_letter_code
_entity_poly.pdbx_strand_id
1 'polypeptide(L)'
;MLLTIREASRLIGRTTATVRRYIRSGRLKAEKEIGKFGEEYKIRREDLLALGFSADGDLPVRVNEELPAARGLAPREVMVPSSIYNELLLKHEQLLVQYGMIRAGGQKLFEYKAVAETKDEELRKAEDRYQTLRARAVKEIQFLRKHLREAEIEVEERNIEITLLQEKVKRLEAAAAHAATDDSFDKNIVEIRQKERDIAQMQAEDPSGAPQYDPAGNWIQRLSTGDGDKDH
;
A
#
# COMPACT_ATOMS: atom_id res chain seq x y z
N MET A 1 -15.34 -41.74 -43.53
CA MET A 1 -16.77 -41.40 -43.69
C MET A 1 -17.22 -40.60 -42.47
N LEU A 2 -17.81 -39.42 -42.69
CA LEU A 2 -18.35 -38.57 -41.62
C LEU A 2 -19.80 -38.95 -41.33
N LEU A 3 -20.11 -39.21 -40.06
CA LEU A 3 -21.41 -39.66 -39.58
C LEU A 3 -22.05 -38.55 -38.73
N THR A 4 -23.35 -38.39 -38.87
CA THR A 4 -24.15 -37.56 -37.95
C THR A 4 -24.31 -38.25 -36.60
N ILE A 5 -24.67 -37.48 -35.55
CA ILE A 5 -24.97 -38.04 -34.22
C ILE A 5 -26.01 -39.18 -34.30
N ARG A 6 -27.01 -39.05 -35.18
CA ARG A 6 -28.07 -40.05 -35.33
C ARG A 6 -27.55 -41.35 -35.95
N GLU A 7 -26.66 -41.25 -36.92
CA GLU A 7 -26.03 -42.41 -37.56
C GLU A 7 -25.01 -43.07 -36.62
N ALA A 8 -24.20 -42.28 -35.92
CA ALA A 8 -23.28 -42.75 -34.89
C ALA A 8 -24.02 -43.49 -33.76
N SER A 9 -25.17 -42.97 -33.34
CA SER A 9 -26.06 -43.59 -32.35
C SER A 9 -26.58 -44.96 -32.82
N ARG A 10 -26.97 -45.09 -34.09
CA ARG A 10 -27.38 -46.39 -34.65
C ARG A 10 -26.23 -47.37 -34.75
N LEU A 11 -25.05 -46.91 -35.14
CA LEU A 11 -23.87 -47.75 -35.35
C LEU A 11 -23.36 -48.35 -34.02
N ILE A 12 -23.34 -47.57 -32.94
CA ILE A 12 -22.90 -48.02 -31.60
C ILE A 12 -24.05 -48.64 -30.78
N GLY A 13 -25.30 -48.54 -31.24
CA GLY A 13 -26.48 -49.04 -30.50
C GLY A 13 -26.73 -48.27 -29.19
N ARG A 14 -26.37 -46.98 -29.12
CA ARG A 14 -26.53 -46.13 -27.93
C ARG A 14 -27.41 -44.92 -28.25
N THR A 15 -28.01 -44.31 -27.24
CA THR A 15 -28.85 -43.13 -27.42
C THR A 15 -28.04 -41.94 -27.93
N THR A 16 -28.68 -41.05 -28.71
CA THR A 16 -28.07 -39.81 -29.21
C THR A 16 -27.57 -38.89 -28.09
N ALA A 17 -28.20 -38.95 -26.91
CA ALA A 17 -27.77 -38.22 -25.71
C ALA A 17 -26.40 -38.69 -25.20
N THR A 18 -26.14 -40.01 -25.21
CA THR A 18 -24.85 -40.58 -24.82
C THR A 18 -23.74 -40.16 -25.78
N VAL A 19 -24.01 -40.17 -27.09
CA VAL A 19 -23.06 -39.67 -28.10
C VAL A 19 -22.74 -38.19 -27.86
N ARG A 20 -23.75 -37.34 -27.60
CA ARG A 20 -23.54 -35.92 -27.24
C ARG A 20 -22.71 -35.77 -25.95
N ARG A 21 -22.95 -36.62 -24.95
CA ARG A 21 -22.18 -36.62 -23.70
C ARG A 21 -20.71 -36.93 -23.94
N TYR A 22 -20.39 -37.92 -24.79
CA TYR A 22 -19.01 -38.27 -25.13
C TYR A 22 -18.28 -37.17 -25.88
N ILE A 23 -18.97 -36.44 -26.75
CA ILE A 23 -18.42 -35.26 -27.43
C ILE A 23 -18.11 -34.16 -26.40
N ARG A 24 -19.08 -33.83 -25.52
CA ARG A 24 -18.89 -32.81 -24.48
C ARG A 24 -17.78 -33.15 -23.49
N SER A 25 -17.63 -34.42 -23.14
CA SER A 25 -16.58 -34.88 -22.23
C SER A 25 -15.23 -35.05 -22.89
N GLY A 26 -15.08 -34.72 -24.19
CA GLY A 26 -13.84 -34.88 -24.95
C GLY A 26 -13.43 -36.34 -25.22
N ARG A 27 -14.29 -37.30 -24.89
CA ARG A 27 -14.01 -38.73 -25.09
C ARG A 27 -14.16 -39.13 -26.56
N LEU A 28 -15.00 -38.42 -27.32
CA LEU A 28 -15.23 -38.61 -28.74
C LEU A 28 -14.91 -37.31 -29.50
N LYS A 29 -14.00 -37.38 -30.46
CA LYS A 29 -13.69 -36.24 -31.34
C LYS A 29 -14.81 -36.06 -32.36
N ALA A 30 -15.29 -34.83 -32.49
CA ALA A 30 -16.29 -34.46 -33.47
C ALA A 30 -15.98 -33.06 -34.03
N GLU A 31 -16.18 -32.90 -35.32
CA GLU A 31 -16.05 -31.63 -36.03
C GLU A 31 -17.42 -30.95 -36.06
N LYS A 32 -17.47 -29.63 -35.84
CA LYS A 32 -18.69 -28.84 -35.94
C LYS A 32 -18.82 -28.29 -37.35
N GLU A 33 -19.87 -28.67 -38.04
CA GLU A 33 -20.20 -28.14 -39.36
C GLU A 33 -21.55 -27.41 -39.31
N ILE A 34 -21.72 -26.38 -40.14
CA ILE A 34 -22.98 -25.65 -40.25
C ILE A 34 -23.92 -26.48 -41.15
N GLY A 35 -24.93 -27.09 -40.54
CA GLY A 35 -25.96 -27.86 -41.21
C GLY A 35 -27.21 -27.02 -41.54
N LYS A 36 -28.21 -27.68 -42.13
CA LYS A 36 -29.48 -27.06 -42.57
C LYS A 36 -30.29 -26.44 -41.42
N PHE A 37 -30.05 -26.85 -40.18
CA PHE A 37 -30.77 -26.41 -38.98
C PHE A 37 -29.85 -25.83 -37.89
N GLY A 38 -28.63 -25.41 -38.26
CA GLY A 38 -27.62 -24.88 -37.34
C GLY A 38 -26.39 -25.78 -37.22
N GLU A 39 -25.58 -25.58 -36.18
CA GLU A 39 -24.36 -26.36 -35.95
C GLU A 39 -24.67 -27.85 -35.70
N GLU A 40 -24.17 -28.71 -36.57
CA GLU A 40 -24.26 -30.17 -36.46
C GLU A 40 -22.87 -30.76 -36.18
N TYR A 41 -22.81 -31.78 -35.32
CA TYR A 41 -21.58 -32.52 -35.09
C TYR A 41 -21.43 -33.64 -36.12
N LYS A 42 -20.28 -33.64 -36.80
CA LYS A 42 -19.82 -34.71 -37.68
C LYS A 42 -18.74 -35.52 -36.97
N ILE A 43 -18.87 -36.84 -37.03
CA ILE A 43 -18.03 -37.76 -36.28
C ILE A 43 -17.38 -38.72 -37.26
N ARG A 44 -16.07 -38.93 -37.16
CA ARG A 44 -15.39 -39.91 -38.00
C ARG A 44 -15.72 -41.32 -37.50
N ARG A 45 -15.96 -42.24 -38.44
CA ARG A 45 -16.21 -43.66 -38.13
C ARG A 45 -15.07 -44.29 -37.32
N GLU A 46 -13.83 -43.91 -37.60
CA GLU A 46 -12.64 -44.42 -36.89
C GLU A 46 -12.63 -44.02 -35.42
N ASP A 47 -12.95 -42.76 -35.10
CA ASP A 47 -13.03 -42.26 -33.72
C ASP A 47 -14.15 -42.96 -32.92
N LEU A 48 -15.23 -43.36 -33.59
CA LEU A 48 -16.32 -44.13 -33.00
C LEU A 48 -15.91 -45.57 -32.68
N LEU A 49 -15.16 -46.21 -33.57
CA LEU A 49 -14.66 -47.57 -33.36
C LEU A 49 -13.51 -47.61 -32.34
N ALA A 50 -12.68 -46.56 -32.29
CA ALA A 50 -11.60 -46.41 -31.31
C ALA A 50 -12.10 -46.37 -29.85
N LEU A 51 -13.40 -46.08 -29.64
CA LEU A 51 -14.04 -46.19 -28.33
C LEU A 51 -14.25 -47.63 -27.84
N GLY A 52 -13.90 -48.63 -28.64
CA GLY A 52 -14.02 -50.05 -28.30
C GLY A 52 -15.44 -50.60 -28.48
N PHE A 53 -16.26 -49.95 -29.32
CA PHE A 53 -17.59 -50.44 -29.67
C PHE A 53 -17.51 -51.14 -31.03
N SER A 54 -17.64 -52.46 -31.02
CA SER A 54 -17.74 -53.26 -32.25
C SER A 54 -19.05 -52.93 -32.98
N ALA A 55 -18.97 -52.77 -34.30
CA ALA A 55 -20.14 -52.58 -35.17
C ALA A 55 -21.00 -53.85 -35.27
N ASP A 56 -20.41 -55.00 -34.96
CA ASP A 56 -21.12 -56.24 -34.69
C ASP A 56 -21.53 -56.24 -33.23
N GLY A 57 -22.82 -56.48 -32.98
CA GLY A 57 -23.55 -56.21 -31.74
C GLY A 57 -23.13 -56.94 -30.47
N ASP A 58 -21.83 -57.23 -30.29
CA ASP A 58 -21.22 -57.61 -29.02
C ASP A 58 -21.12 -56.39 -28.11
N LEU A 59 -22.26 -56.14 -27.48
CA LEU A 59 -22.42 -55.16 -26.43
C LEU A 59 -21.60 -55.59 -25.21
N PRO A 60 -20.73 -54.73 -24.64
CA PRO A 60 -20.19 -54.97 -23.31
C PRO A 60 -21.36 -54.91 -22.34
N VAL A 61 -21.73 -56.10 -21.84
CA VAL A 61 -22.81 -56.38 -20.88
C VAL A 61 -24.02 -55.50 -21.13
N ARG A 62 -24.92 -55.97 -22.02
CA ARG A 62 -26.33 -55.78 -21.70
C ARG A 62 -26.44 -56.22 -20.24
N VAL A 63 -26.75 -55.30 -19.32
CA VAL A 63 -27.59 -55.74 -18.21
C VAL A 63 -28.72 -56.40 -18.94
N ASN A 64 -28.78 -57.72 -18.87
CA ASN A 64 -29.99 -58.43 -19.18
C ASN A 64 -31.02 -57.80 -18.22
N GLU A 65 -31.65 -56.70 -18.63
CA GLU A 65 -33.09 -56.69 -18.56
C GLU A 65 -33.49 -57.89 -19.42
N GLU A 66 -33.45 -59.07 -18.79
CA GLU A 66 -34.52 -60.02 -18.91
C GLU A 66 -35.79 -59.22 -18.64
N LEU A 67 -36.25 -58.48 -19.66
CA LEU A 67 -37.65 -58.35 -19.90
C LEU A 67 -38.10 -59.80 -20.01
N PRO A 68 -38.82 -60.34 -19.02
CA PRO A 68 -39.19 -61.72 -19.05
C PRO A 68 -39.93 -61.94 -20.36
N ALA A 69 -39.38 -62.82 -21.21
CA ALA A 69 -40.05 -63.34 -22.38
C ALA A 69 -41.17 -64.27 -21.90
N ALA A 70 -42.15 -63.67 -21.23
CA ALA A 70 -43.37 -64.27 -20.78
C ALA A 70 -44.46 -63.21 -20.99
N ARG A 71 -44.92 -63.08 -22.24
CA ARG A 71 -46.37 -63.12 -22.45
C ARG A 71 -46.83 -64.58 -22.31
N GLY A 72 -46.50 -65.19 -21.16
CA GLY A 72 -47.34 -66.23 -20.60
C GLY A 72 -48.67 -65.57 -20.24
N LEU A 73 -49.72 -66.38 -20.11
CA LEU A 73 -51.04 -65.96 -19.66
C LEU A 73 -50.95 -64.78 -18.69
N ALA A 74 -51.74 -63.73 -18.91
CA ALA A 74 -51.91 -62.65 -17.96
C ALA A 74 -51.89 -63.24 -16.55
N PRO A 75 -50.96 -62.83 -15.66
CA PRO A 75 -50.87 -63.42 -14.34
C PRO A 75 -52.26 -63.32 -13.72
N ARG A 76 -52.79 -64.43 -13.21
CA ARG A 76 -53.93 -64.40 -12.27
C ARG A 76 -53.71 -63.21 -11.38
N GLU A 77 -54.67 -62.28 -11.36
CA GLU A 77 -54.63 -61.02 -10.61
C GLU A 77 -53.87 -61.24 -9.29
N VAL A 78 -52.58 -60.88 -9.29
CA VAL A 78 -51.77 -60.95 -8.08
C VAL A 78 -52.26 -59.76 -7.30
N MET A 79 -53.30 -59.99 -6.50
CA MET A 79 -53.94 -58.99 -5.69
C MET A 79 -52.92 -58.57 -4.64
N VAL A 80 -52.11 -57.55 -4.96
CA VAL A 80 -51.13 -57.01 -4.03
C VAL A 80 -51.90 -56.54 -2.81
N PRO A 81 -51.58 -57.03 -1.61
CA PRO A 81 -52.25 -56.60 -0.39
C PRO A 81 -52.24 -55.08 -0.29
N SER A 82 -53.42 -54.48 -0.07
CA SER A 82 -53.58 -53.02 -0.02
C SER A 82 -52.67 -52.37 1.02
N SER A 83 -52.26 -53.11 2.06
CA SER A 83 -51.27 -52.67 3.05
C SER A 83 -49.90 -52.36 2.43
N ILE A 84 -49.39 -53.22 1.54
CA ILE A 84 -48.09 -53.03 0.88
C ILE A 84 -48.16 -51.85 -0.09
N TYR A 85 -49.27 -51.71 -0.81
CA TYR A 85 -49.48 -50.57 -1.70
C TYR A 85 -49.53 -49.25 -0.93
N ASN A 86 -50.27 -49.20 0.18
CA ASN A 86 -50.37 -48.02 1.03
C ASN A 86 -49.02 -47.65 1.66
N GLU A 87 -48.24 -48.63 2.10
CA GLU A 87 -46.90 -48.39 2.62
C GLU A 87 -45.97 -47.83 1.54
N LEU A 88 -45.99 -48.41 0.34
CA LEU A 88 -45.20 -47.92 -0.78
C LEU A 88 -45.58 -46.48 -1.17
N LEU A 89 -46.88 -46.17 -1.19
CA LEU A 89 -47.38 -44.83 -1.45
C LEU A 89 -46.85 -43.83 -0.40
N LEU A 90 -46.92 -44.20 0.88
CA LEU A 90 -46.47 -43.36 1.98
C LEU A 90 -44.95 -43.15 1.93
N LYS A 91 -44.17 -44.18 1.58
CA LYS A 91 -42.72 -44.06 1.33
C LYS A 91 -42.42 -43.18 0.12
N HIS A 92 -43.21 -43.27 -0.95
CA HIS A 92 -43.06 -42.43 -2.13
C HIS A 92 -43.30 -40.95 -1.81
N GLU A 93 -44.35 -40.64 -1.06
CA GLU A 93 -44.63 -39.28 -0.59
C GLU A 93 -43.50 -38.74 0.30
N GLN A 94 -43.01 -39.56 1.24
CA GLN A 94 -41.85 -39.19 2.07
C GLN A 94 -40.61 -38.88 1.23
N LEU A 95 -40.32 -39.70 0.23
CA LEU A 95 -39.20 -39.50 -0.70
C LEU A 95 -39.35 -38.22 -1.53
N LEU A 96 -40.56 -37.90 -1.99
CA LEU A 96 -40.83 -36.67 -2.72
C LEU A 96 -40.59 -35.43 -1.86
N VAL A 97 -41.03 -35.46 -0.59
CA VAL A 97 -40.79 -34.36 0.35
C VAL A 97 -39.29 -34.20 0.60
N GLN A 98 -38.58 -35.30 0.89
CA GLN A 98 -37.13 -35.27 1.11
C GLN A 98 -36.38 -34.74 -0.11
N TYR A 99 -36.74 -35.18 -1.31
CA TYR A 99 -36.16 -34.68 -2.56
C TYR A 99 -36.43 -33.17 -2.74
N GLY A 100 -37.65 -32.72 -2.46
CA GLY A 100 -38.00 -31.30 -2.48
C GLY A 100 -37.14 -30.47 -1.53
N MET A 101 -36.93 -30.97 -0.30
CA MET A 101 -36.06 -30.33 0.68
C MET A 101 -34.60 -30.27 0.23
N ILE A 102 -34.05 -31.38 -0.30
CA ILE A 102 -32.67 -31.44 -0.80
C ILE A 102 -32.50 -30.49 -1.98
N ARG A 103 -33.46 -30.45 -2.90
CA ARG A 103 -33.41 -29.56 -4.05
C ARG A 103 -33.45 -28.08 -3.64
N ALA A 104 -34.36 -27.71 -2.75
CA ALA A 104 -34.45 -26.34 -2.23
C ALA A 104 -33.20 -25.95 -1.43
N GLY A 105 -32.67 -26.87 -0.62
CA GLY A 105 -31.41 -26.69 0.11
C GLY A 105 -30.22 -26.50 -0.84
N GLY A 106 -30.15 -27.29 -1.92
CA GLY A 106 -29.14 -27.16 -2.96
C GLY A 106 -29.20 -25.81 -3.67
N GLN A 107 -30.40 -25.32 -4.02
CA GLN A 107 -30.57 -24.00 -4.62
C GLN A 107 -30.05 -22.88 -3.72
N LYS A 108 -30.43 -22.88 -2.43
CA LYS A 108 -29.91 -21.91 -1.45
C LYS A 108 -28.40 -21.99 -1.30
N LEU A 109 -27.83 -23.19 -1.32
CA LEU A 109 -26.37 -23.36 -1.22
C LEU A 109 -25.65 -22.76 -2.44
N PHE A 110 -26.21 -22.88 -3.65
CA PHE A 110 -25.66 -22.21 -4.82
C PHE A 110 -25.77 -20.68 -4.73
N GLU A 111 -26.87 -20.15 -4.19
CA GLU A 111 -27.02 -18.71 -3.94
C GLU A 111 -25.97 -18.21 -2.95
N TYR A 112 -25.80 -18.90 -1.80
CA TYR A 112 -24.75 -18.55 -0.83
C TYR A 112 -23.36 -18.64 -1.42
N LYS A 113 -23.09 -19.67 -2.23
CA LYS A 113 -21.81 -19.81 -2.92
C LYS A 113 -21.56 -18.62 -3.86
N ALA A 114 -22.54 -18.22 -4.66
CA ALA A 114 -22.42 -17.08 -5.56
C ALA A 114 -22.18 -15.76 -4.78
N VAL A 115 -22.89 -15.57 -3.65
CA VAL A 115 -22.67 -14.41 -2.77
C VAL A 115 -21.26 -14.45 -2.14
N ALA A 116 -20.79 -15.62 -1.71
CA ALA A 116 -19.44 -15.75 -1.17
C ALA A 116 -18.36 -15.45 -2.23
N GLU A 117 -18.51 -15.98 -3.44
CA GLU A 117 -17.57 -15.74 -4.55
C GLU A 117 -17.51 -14.24 -4.92
N THR A 118 -18.66 -13.56 -5.00
CA THR A 118 -18.69 -12.12 -5.26
C THR A 118 -18.04 -11.31 -4.13
N LYS A 119 -18.26 -11.68 -2.87
CA LYS A 119 -17.62 -11.04 -1.71
C LYS A 119 -16.11 -11.27 -1.68
N ASP A 120 -15.65 -12.47 -2.03
CA ASP A 120 -14.23 -12.78 -2.13
C ASP A 120 -13.55 -11.96 -3.24
N GLU A 121 -14.20 -11.76 -4.38
CA GLU A 121 -13.70 -10.87 -5.43
C GLU A 121 -13.64 -9.40 -4.99
N GLU A 122 -14.65 -8.92 -4.29
CA GLU A 122 -14.67 -7.57 -3.71
C GLU A 122 -13.54 -7.37 -2.70
N LEU A 123 -13.33 -8.36 -1.82
CA LEU A 123 -12.25 -8.36 -0.82
C LEU A 123 -10.89 -8.31 -1.50
N ARG A 124 -10.64 -9.15 -2.50
CA ARG A 124 -9.37 -9.13 -3.26
C ARG A 124 -9.10 -7.77 -3.90
N LYS A 125 -10.12 -7.18 -4.55
CA LYS A 125 -9.99 -5.83 -5.14
C LYS A 125 -9.69 -4.76 -4.09
N ALA A 126 -10.27 -4.88 -2.88
CA ALA A 126 -10.01 -3.96 -1.79
C ALA A 126 -8.58 -4.14 -1.21
N GLU A 127 -8.13 -5.39 -1.07
CA GLU A 127 -6.76 -5.71 -0.65
C GLU A 127 -5.72 -5.16 -1.63
N ASP A 128 -5.93 -5.33 -2.94
CA ASP A 128 -5.03 -4.78 -3.97
C ASP A 128 -4.96 -3.25 -3.89
N ARG A 129 -6.10 -2.57 -3.72
CA ARG A 129 -6.15 -1.11 -3.51
C ARG A 129 -5.42 -0.70 -2.24
N TYR A 130 -5.59 -1.45 -1.16
CA TYR A 130 -4.90 -1.19 0.09
C TYR A 130 -3.38 -1.36 -0.06
N GLN A 131 -2.93 -2.42 -0.72
CA GLN A 131 -1.51 -2.68 -0.94
C GLN A 131 -0.86 -1.61 -1.82
N THR A 132 -1.54 -1.19 -2.89
CA THR A 132 -1.06 -0.12 -3.77
C THR A 132 -0.96 1.24 -3.04
N LEU A 133 -1.97 1.60 -2.25
CA LEU A 133 -1.92 2.80 -1.39
C LEU A 133 -0.80 2.72 -0.36
N ARG A 134 -0.64 1.56 0.30
CA ARG A 134 0.43 1.34 1.27
C ARG A 134 1.81 1.46 0.62
N ALA A 135 2.00 0.88 -0.56
CA ALA A 135 3.26 1.00 -1.30
C ALA A 135 3.57 2.45 -1.69
N ARG A 136 2.56 3.23 -2.11
CA ARG A 136 2.72 4.66 -2.39
C ARG A 136 3.10 5.43 -1.14
N ALA A 137 2.39 5.22 -0.02
CA ALA A 137 2.67 5.88 1.25
C ALA A 137 4.09 5.58 1.74
N VAL A 138 4.56 4.34 1.62
CA VAL A 138 5.94 3.97 1.99
C VAL A 138 6.96 4.74 1.15
N LYS A 139 6.75 4.84 -0.17
CA LYS A 139 7.64 5.62 -1.06
C LYS A 139 7.65 7.10 -0.70
N GLU A 140 6.48 7.67 -0.41
CA GLU A 140 6.35 9.08 -0.01
C GLU A 140 7.02 9.34 1.34
N ILE A 141 6.85 8.47 2.33
CA ILE A 141 7.55 8.58 3.62
C ILE A 141 9.07 8.50 3.42
N GLN A 142 9.56 7.59 2.58
CA GLN A 142 10.99 7.49 2.28
C GLN A 142 11.52 8.75 1.60
N PHE A 143 10.78 9.28 0.64
CA PHE A 143 11.10 10.53 -0.06
C PHE A 143 11.16 11.71 0.93
N LEU A 144 10.13 11.88 1.77
CA LEU A 144 10.07 12.93 2.77
C LEU A 144 11.20 12.80 3.82
N ARG A 145 11.51 11.58 4.26
CA ARG A 145 12.64 11.34 5.18
C ARG A 145 13.98 11.70 4.54
N LYS A 146 14.17 11.42 3.25
CA LYS A 146 15.38 11.80 2.52
C LYS A 146 15.51 13.32 2.44
N HIS A 147 14.43 14.01 2.06
CA HIS A 147 14.40 15.48 1.99
C HIS A 147 14.59 16.14 3.35
N LEU A 148 14.00 15.58 4.41
CA LEU A 148 14.21 16.07 5.76
C LEU A 148 15.68 15.96 6.17
N ARG A 149 16.33 14.83 5.88
CA ARG A 149 17.76 14.65 6.16
C ARG A 149 18.64 15.58 5.33
N GLU A 150 18.30 15.83 4.06
CA GLU A 150 19.01 16.79 3.21
C GLU A 150 18.89 18.22 3.75
N ALA A 151 17.69 18.63 4.17
CA ALA A 151 17.45 19.93 4.78
C ALA A 151 18.14 20.07 6.14
N GLU A 152 18.21 19.02 6.95
CA GLU A 152 18.99 18.99 8.19
C GLU A 152 20.48 19.25 7.92
N ILE A 153 21.07 18.56 6.92
CA ILE A 153 22.47 18.76 6.53
C ILE A 153 22.70 20.20 6.06
N GLU A 154 21.80 20.74 5.22
CA GLU A 154 21.92 22.13 4.75
C GLU A 154 21.88 23.13 5.91
N VAL A 155 21.00 22.92 6.89
CA VAL A 155 20.93 23.76 8.11
C VAL A 155 22.21 23.63 8.93
N GLU A 156 22.77 22.42 9.08
CA GLU A 156 24.05 22.21 9.76
C GLU A 156 25.20 22.94 9.04
N GLU A 157 25.27 22.86 7.71
CA GLU A 157 26.26 23.57 6.90
C GLU A 157 26.15 25.10 7.07
N ARG A 158 24.92 25.65 7.01
CA ARG A 158 24.68 27.07 7.26
C ARG A 158 25.03 27.49 8.67
N ASN A 159 24.77 26.65 9.66
CA ASN A 159 25.17 26.93 11.04
C ASN A 159 26.69 26.98 11.18
N ILE A 160 27.43 26.07 10.52
CA ILE A 160 28.90 26.11 10.48
C ILE A 160 29.39 27.39 9.77
N GLU A 161 28.75 27.79 8.67
CA GLU A 161 29.07 29.05 7.99
C GLU A 161 28.85 30.26 8.92
N ILE A 162 27.74 30.30 9.64
CA ILE A 162 27.42 31.36 10.59
C ILE A 162 28.46 31.42 11.72
N THR A 163 28.86 30.29 12.30
CA THR A 163 29.88 30.29 13.37
C THR A 163 31.22 30.79 12.86
N LEU A 164 31.64 30.39 11.66
CA LEU A 164 32.86 30.89 11.02
C LEU A 164 32.79 32.40 10.73
N LEU A 165 31.64 32.90 10.25
CA LEU A 165 31.42 34.33 10.03
C LEU A 165 31.43 35.11 11.35
N GLN A 166 30.81 34.59 12.41
CA GLN A 166 30.84 35.18 13.75
C GLN A 166 32.27 35.26 14.30
N GLU A 167 33.09 34.23 14.11
CA GLU A 167 34.51 34.28 14.48
C GLU A 167 35.29 35.34 13.69
N LYS A 168 35.04 35.45 12.38
CA LYS A 168 35.66 36.49 11.55
C LYS A 168 35.26 37.88 12.01
N VAL A 169 33.97 38.11 12.30
CA VAL A 169 33.47 39.39 12.83
C VAL A 169 34.15 39.70 14.16
N LYS A 170 34.21 38.75 15.11
CA LYS A 170 34.91 38.94 16.39
C LYS A 170 36.39 39.30 16.21
N ARG A 171 37.09 38.68 15.26
CA ARG A 171 38.50 39.01 14.96
C ARG A 171 38.64 40.40 14.37
N LEU A 172 37.74 40.79 13.46
CA LEU A 172 37.73 42.13 12.88
C LEU A 172 37.38 43.20 13.93
N GLU A 173 36.43 42.92 14.82
CA GLU A 173 36.10 43.78 15.96
C GLU A 173 37.28 43.94 16.91
N ALA A 174 38.00 42.85 17.23
CA ALA A 174 39.21 42.92 18.05
C ALA A 174 40.32 43.73 17.35
N ALA A 175 40.55 43.50 16.05
CA ALA A 175 41.53 44.26 15.28
C ALA A 175 41.17 45.76 15.18
N ALA A 176 39.88 46.08 15.01
CA ALA A 176 39.39 47.45 15.00
C ALA A 176 39.52 48.11 16.38
N ALA A 177 39.25 47.37 17.46
CA ALA A 177 39.46 47.85 18.83
C ALA A 177 40.94 48.13 19.10
N HIS A 178 41.85 47.24 18.67
CA HIS A 178 43.29 47.45 18.78
C HIS A 178 43.78 48.66 17.96
N ALA A 179 43.32 48.81 16.71
CA ALA A 179 43.64 49.97 15.89
C ALA A 179 43.12 51.30 16.52
N ALA A 180 41.90 51.29 17.07
CA ALA A 180 41.36 52.45 17.77
C ALA A 180 42.14 52.80 19.05
N THR A 181 42.65 51.79 19.77
CA THR A 181 43.56 52.03 20.90
C THR A 181 44.89 52.61 20.44
N ASP A 182 45.48 52.09 19.36
CA ASP A 182 46.75 52.59 18.81
C ASP A 182 46.62 54.05 18.35
N ASP A 183 45.54 54.41 17.66
CA ASP A 183 45.23 55.80 17.29
C ASP A 183 45.08 56.72 18.52
N SER A 184 44.53 56.20 19.62
CA SER A 184 44.42 56.94 20.89
C SER A 184 45.79 57.09 21.57
N PHE A 185 46.61 56.03 21.56
CA PHE A 185 47.98 56.08 22.06
C PHE A 185 48.84 57.08 21.29
N ASP A 186 48.76 57.10 19.96
CA ASP A 186 49.49 58.05 19.12
C ASP A 186 49.09 59.51 19.41
N LYS A 187 47.79 59.79 19.60
CA LYS A 187 47.31 61.11 20.04
C LYS A 187 47.89 61.50 21.40
N ASN A 188 47.87 60.58 22.37
CA ASN A 188 48.43 60.83 23.70
C ASN A 188 49.94 61.08 23.65
N ILE A 189 50.70 60.40 22.79
CA ILE A 189 52.14 60.62 22.61
C ILE A 189 52.41 62.01 22.01
N VAL A 190 51.61 62.44 21.03
CA VAL A 190 51.71 63.79 20.47
C VAL A 190 51.43 64.84 21.54
N GLU A 191 50.39 64.65 22.34
CA GLU A 191 50.07 65.55 23.47
C GLU A 191 51.18 65.60 24.51
N ILE A 192 51.77 64.45 24.88
CA ILE A 192 52.89 64.40 25.83
C ILE A 192 54.10 65.16 25.27
N ARG A 193 54.48 64.92 24.00
CA ARG A 193 55.59 65.66 23.36
C ARG A 193 55.32 67.16 23.27
N GLN A 194 54.05 67.56 23.10
CA GLN A 194 53.68 68.96 23.09
C GLN A 194 53.80 69.56 24.50
N LYS A 195 53.29 68.87 25.53
CA LYS A 195 53.49 69.25 26.94
C LYS A 195 54.97 69.30 27.32
N GLU A 196 55.80 68.37 26.86
CA GLU A 196 57.25 68.39 27.09
C GLU A 196 57.92 69.60 26.42
N ARG A 197 57.50 69.99 25.22
CA ARG A 197 57.97 71.22 24.57
C ARG A 197 57.52 72.47 25.32
N ASP A 198 56.27 72.50 25.76
CA ASP A 198 55.73 73.62 26.53
C ASP A 198 56.44 73.75 27.88
N ILE A 199 56.74 72.64 28.56
CA ILE A 199 57.54 72.61 29.80
C ILE A 199 58.99 73.02 29.52
N ALA A 200 59.61 72.55 28.44
CA ALA A 200 60.96 72.97 28.06
C ALA A 200 61.02 74.47 27.72
N GLN A 201 59.95 75.04 27.14
CA GLN A 201 59.80 76.48 26.94
C GLN A 201 59.62 77.21 28.29
N MET A 202 58.78 76.70 29.19
CA MET A 202 58.61 77.27 30.54
C MET A 202 59.85 77.12 31.43
N GLN A 203 60.73 76.14 31.20
CA GLN A 203 62.01 76.00 31.91
C GLN A 203 63.14 76.81 31.24
N ALA A 204 63.04 77.08 29.94
CA ALA A 204 63.88 78.08 29.27
C ALA A 204 63.46 79.51 29.68
N GLU A 205 62.21 79.72 30.06
CA GLU A 205 61.68 80.91 30.72
C GLU A 205 61.77 80.78 32.26
N ASP A 206 62.98 81.00 32.76
CA ASP A 206 63.32 81.65 34.04
C ASP A 206 63.64 80.83 35.32
N PRO A 207 64.59 81.38 36.13
CA PRO A 207 64.13 81.96 37.38
C PRO A 207 64.73 83.36 37.66
N SER A 208 63.92 84.40 37.46
CA SER A 208 64.06 85.69 38.15
C SER A 208 62.82 85.97 39.03
N GLY A 209 62.67 85.21 40.11
CA GLY A 209 61.67 85.52 41.14
C GLY A 209 61.16 84.31 41.91
N ALA A 210 61.97 83.76 42.82
CA ALA A 210 61.45 82.89 43.86
C ALA A 210 60.73 83.72 44.94
N PRO A 211 59.47 83.45 45.29
CA PRO A 211 58.86 84.01 46.50
C PRO A 211 59.41 83.29 47.73
N GLN A 212 59.84 84.10 48.67
CA GLN A 212 60.36 83.76 49.98
C GLN A 212 59.30 82.98 50.79
N TYR A 213 59.69 81.81 51.28
CA TYR A 213 58.91 80.99 52.21
C TYR A 213 58.83 81.69 53.57
N ASP A 214 57.62 82.08 53.99
CA ASP A 214 57.31 82.73 55.27
C ASP A 214 56.51 81.75 56.17
N PRO A 215 57.02 81.34 57.35
CA PRO A 215 56.41 80.27 58.15
C PRO A 215 55.39 80.74 59.19
N ALA A 216 54.78 81.93 59.08
CA ALA A 216 53.77 82.38 60.04
C ALA A 216 52.63 83.20 59.40
N GLY A 217 51.43 82.59 59.27
CA GLY A 217 50.18 83.35 59.16
C GLY A 217 49.07 82.68 58.34
N ASN A 218 47.87 82.64 58.92
CA ASN A 218 46.57 82.45 58.28
C ASN A 218 46.11 81.02 57.93
N TRP A 219 45.89 80.22 58.98
CA TRP A 219 45.09 78.98 58.97
C TRP A 219 43.73 79.15 59.68
N ILE A 220 43.20 80.38 59.72
CA ILE A 220 41.85 80.65 60.25
C ILE A 220 41.10 81.54 59.27
N GLN A 221 40.38 80.92 58.33
CA GLN A 221 39.11 81.39 57.75
C GLN A 221 38.70 80.48 56.58
N ARG A 222 38.12 79.32 56.89
CA ARG A 222 37.22 78.56 55.98
C ARG A 222 36.40 77.55 56.78
N LEU A 223 35.74 78.04 57.83
CA LEU A 223 34.60 77.38 58.47
C LEU A 223 33.58 78.49 58.76
N SER A 224 32.29 78.23 58.48
CA SER A 224 31.15 79.16 58.45
C SER A 224 31.07 79.93 57.13
N THR A 225 30.10 79.78 56.22
CA THR A 225 28.66 79.45 56.25
C THR A 225 28.32 78.86 54.87
N GLY A 226 27.45 77.87 54.67
CA GLY A 226 26.10 77.73 55.20
C GLY A 226 25.12 77.80 54.03
N ASP A 227 24.51 76.64 53.75
CA ASP A 227 23.14 76.45 53.27
C ASP A 227 22.73 76.81 51.83
N GLY A 228 21.90 75.95 51.23
CA GLY A 228 21.16 76.27 49.99
C GLY A 228 21.09 75.20 48.91
N ASP A 229 20.29 74.15 49.16
CA ASP A 229 19.10 73.81 48.37
C ASP A 229 19.19 73.46 46.85
N LYS A 230 18.44 72.39 46.50
CA LYS A 230 17.75 72.05 45.23
C LYS A 230 18.41 71.20 44.11
N ASP A 231 17.79 70.03 43.96
CA ASP A 231 17.14 69.47 42.75
C ASP A 231 17.96 69.35 41.44
N HIS A 232 18.44 68.13 41.15
CA HIS A 232 17.90 67.21 40.11
C HIS A 232 18.82 66.00 39.89
#